data_AF-A0A6S7D0L7-F1
#
_entry.id   AF-A0A6S7D0L7-F1
#
_cell.length_a   1.000
_cell.length_b   1.000
_cell.length_c   1.000
_cell.angle_alpha   90.00
_cell.angle_beta   90.00
_cell.angle_gamma   90.00
#
_symmetry.space_group_name_H-M   'P 1'
#
loop_
_entity.id
_entity.type
_entity.pdbx_description
1 polymer ?
#
loop_
_entity_poly.entity_id
_entity_poly.type
_entity_poly.pdbx_seq_one_letter_code
_entity_poly.pdbx_strand_id
1 'polypeptide(L)'
;MTPRSLPAALLLSLAGVAAAHAQGAPASNSDGEQISVKGANGAPACVTCHGARGEGNPAAGFPQLAGIGAKYLTEQLEAMANGSRVSPVMAATARALNPAQQAAVAQYYASLPSPLNIDRLAATAMHPVQPADTGAWLATRGAWDKNVPACNQCHGPGGIGVGENFPALAGQPAAYIAGQLRAWRQGQRPPGPLALMPAVATRLTDAEIDAVSAYYAGLPKAADLLASQGARP
;
A
#
# COMPACT_ATOMS: atom_id res chain seq x y z
N MET A 1 51.44 41.89 -59.72
CA MET A 1 51.56 40.50 -59.24
C MET A 1 52.18 40.53 -57.85
N THR A 2 51.35 40.49 -56.82
CA THR A 2 51.73 40.45 -55.39
C THR A 2 50.72 39.54 -54.69
N PRO A 3 51.14 38.49 -53.95
CA PRO A 3 50.20 37.52 -53.39
C PRO A 3 49.58 38.05 -52.08
N ARG A 4 48.27 37.82 -51.91
CA ARG A 4 47.52 38.05 -50.66
C ARG A 4 47.63 36.80 -49.78
N SER A 5 48.19 36.94 -48.59
CA SER A 5 48.23 35.93 -47.54
C SER A 5 46.92 35.93 -46.75
N LEU A 6 46.36 34.74 -46.48
CA LEU A 6 45.21 34.53 -45.58
C LEU A 6 45.70 34.28 -44.14
N PRO A 7 45.05 34.82 -43.09
CA PRO A 7 45.40 34.47 -41.72
C PRO A 7 44.69 33.19 -41.28
N ALA A 8 45.43 32.31 -40.61
CA ALA A 8 44.92 31.11 -39.97
C ALA A 8 44.10 31.48 -38.71
N ALA A 9 42.84 31.06 -38.66
CA ALA A 9 42.00 31.20 -37.48
C ALA A 9 42.25 30.02 -36.52
N LEU A 10 42.70 30.36 -35.31
CA LEU A 10 42.99 29.46 -34.19
C LEU A 10 41.67 28.99 -33.57
N LEU A 11 41.36 27.69 -33.67
CA LEU A 11 40.20 27.07 -33.00
C LEU A 11 40.60 26.66 -31.57
N LEU A 12 40.03 27.35 -30.57
CA LEU A 12 40.21 27.05 -29.15
C LEU A 12 39.09 26.08 -28.70
N SER A 13 39.43 24.80 -28.52
CA SER A 13 38.49 23.76 -28.08
C SER A 13 38.33 23.76 -26.55
N LEU A 14 37.18 24.19 -26.03
CA LEU A 14 36.81 23.98 -24.62
C LEU A 14 36.36 22.53 -24.41
N ALA A 15 37.17 21.73 -23.72
CA ALA A 15 36.77 20.42 -23.21
C ALA A 15 35.98 20.59 -21.90
N GLY A 16 34.65 20.51 -21.97
CA GLY A 16 33.78 20.45 -20.80
C GLY A 16 33.75 19.06 -20.19
N VAL A 17 34.16 18.93 -18.93
CA VAL A 17 34.05 17.68 -18.15
C VAL A 17 32.61 17.54 -17.67
N ALA A 18 31.82 16.71 -18.35
CA ALA A 18 30.48 16.35 -17.90
C ALA A 18 30.58 15.27 -16.81
N ALA A 19 30.27 15.64 -15.56
CA ALA A 19 30.11 14.68 -14.47
C ALA A 19 28.79 13.90 -14.66
N ALA A 20 28.91 12.69 -15.19
CA ALA A 20 27.80 11.74 -15.28
C ALA A 20 27.42 11.28 -13.88
N HIS A 21 26.22 11.68 -13.42
CA HIS A 21 25.61 11.11 -12.23
C HIS A 21 25.17 9.68 -12.58
N ALA A 22 25.81 8.68 -11.98
CA ALA A 22 25.42 7.29 -12.10
C ALA A 22 24.05 7.10 -11.43
N GLN A 23 22.99 7.19 -12.21
CA GLN A 23 21.67 6.71 -11.83
C GLN A 23 21.75 5.18 -11.80
N GLY A 24 21.67 4.59 -10.60
CA GLY A 24 21.68 3.13 -10.44
C GLY A 24 20.60 2.50 -11.31
N ALA A 25 20.91 1.35 -11.92
CA ALA A 25 19.96 0.61 -12.75
C ALA A 25 18.65 0.36 -11.97
N PRO A 26 17.47 0.44 -12.63
CA PRO A 26 16.20 0.16 -11.97
C PRO A 26 16.24 -1.27 -11.41
N ALA A 27 15.94 -1.41 -10.12
CA ALA A 27 15.89 -2.70 -9.47
C ALA A 27 14.77 -3.55 -10.10
N SER A 28 15.08 -4.81 -10.35
CA SER A 28 14.21 -5.76 -11.05
C SER A 28 13.22 -6.43 -10.08
N ASN A 29 12.11 -6.98 -10.59
CA ASN A 29 11.21 -7.82 -9.79
C ASN A 29 11.95 -8.99 -9.11
N SER A 30 12.97 -9.55 -9.77
CA SER A 30 13.82 -10.58 -9.17
C SER A 30 14.60 -10.09 -7.94
N ASP A 31 15.04 -8.83 -7.92
CA ASP A 31 15.68 -8.26 -6.73
C ASP A 31 14.68 -8.17 -5.57
N GLY A 32 13.46 -7.71 -5.86
CA GLY A 32 12.37 -7.64 -4.89
C GLY A 32 12.01 -9.01 -4.30
N GLU A 33 11.95 -10.05 -5.14
CA GLU A 33 11.74 -11.42 -4.68
C GLU A 33 12.87 -11.90 -3.76
N GLN A 34 14.13 -11.73 -4.17
CA GLN A 34 15.29 -12.16 -3.38
C GLN A 34 15.33 -11.47 -2.00
N ILE A 35 15.07 -10.16 -1.95
CA ILE A 35 15.00 -9.42 -0.69
C ILE A 35 13.83 -9.94 0.16
N SER A 36 12.69 -10.25 -0.45
CA SER A 36 11.51 -10.75 0.26
C SER A 36 11.79 -12.08 0.96
N VAL A 37 12.53 -12.99 0.31
CA VAL A 37 12.83 -14.33 0.85
C VAL A 37 14.09 -14.41 1.72
N LYS A 38 15.08 -13.54 1.51
CA LYS A 38 16.39 -13.61 2.20
C LYS A 38 16.67 -12.43 3.13
N GLY A 39 15.93 -11.32 3.00
CA GLY A 39 16.27 -10.05 3.63
C GLY A 39 17.40 -9.32 2.91
N ALA A 40 17.74 -8.12 3.36
CA ALA A 40 18.83 -7.32 2.83
C ALA A 40 19.33 -6.29 3.85
N ASN A 41 20.64 -6.00 3.85
CA ASN A 41 21.25 -4.96 4.70
C ASN A 41 20.92 -5.09 6.21
N GLY A 42 20.79 -6.32 6.72
CA GLY A 42 20.40 -6.59 8.11
C GLY A 42 18.89 -6.56 8.37
N ALA A 43 18.06 -6.23 7.38
CA ALA A 43 16.63 -6.49 7.42
C ALA A 43 16.37 -8.01 7.37
N PRO A 44 15.45 -8.54 8.21
CA PRO A 44 15.01 -9.93 8.08
C PRO A 44 14.23 -10.13 6.77
N ALA A 45 14.09 -11.39 6.35
CA ALA A 45 13.23 -11.75 5.23
C ALA A 45 11.78 -11.31 5.49
N CYS A 46 11.17 -10.63 4.51
CA CYS A 46 9.80 -10.12 4.62
C CYS A 46 8.79 -11.25 4.88
N VAL A 47 9.02 -12.41 4.26
CA VAL A 47 8.16 -13.59 4.39
C VAL A 47 8.06 -14.14 5.82
N THR A 48 9.01 -13.83 6.71
CA THR A 48 8.97 -14.25 8.11
C THR A 48 7.79 -13.66 8.88
N CYS A 49 7.31 -12.47 8.48
CA CYS A 49 6.17 -11.80 9.10
C CYS A 49 4.97 -11.72 8.15
N HIS A 50 5.20 -11.42 6.88
CA HIS A 50 4.12 -11.18 5.90
C HIS A 50 3.67 -12.43 5.14
N GLY A 51 4.19 -13.61 5.49
CA GLY A 51 3.86 -14.88 4.84
C GLY A 51 4.62 -15.11 3.55
N ALA A 52 4.70 -16.38 3.14
CA ALA A 52 5.51 -16.81 2.00
C ALA A 52 5.05 -16.21 0.67
N ARG A 53 3.77 -15.86 0.57
CA ARG A 53 3.13 -15.26 -0.61
C ARG A 53 2.59 -13.87 -0.31
N GLY A 54 3.04 -13.21 0.76
CA GLY A 54 2.52 -11.89 1.14
C GLY A 54 1.08 -11.89 1.65
N GLU A 55 0.56 -13.04 2.10
CA GLU A 55 -0.80 -13.21 2.62
C GLU A 55 -1.03 -12.57 4.00
N GLY A 56 0.03 -12.13 4.67
CA GLY A 56 -0.02 -11.58 6.02
C GLY A 56 -0.18 -12.64 7.11
N ASN A 57 -0.28 -12.18 8.35
CA ASN A 57 -0.57 -13.02 9.51
C ASN A 57 -1.58 -12.29 10.41
N PRO A 58 -2.89 -12.57 10.25
CA PRO A 58 -3.93 -11.92 11.04
C PRO A 58 -3.78 -12.11 12.55
N ALA A 59 -3.32 -13.27 13.00
CA ALA A 59 -3.12 -13.55 14.42
C ALA A 59 -2.01 -12.70 15.05
N ALA A 60 -0.99 -12.35 14.26
CA ALA A 60 0.09 -11.45 14.68
C ALA A 60 -0.13 -9.97 14.27
N GLY A 61 -1.24 -9.67 13.61
CA GLY A 61 -1.53 -8.33 13.09
C GLY A 61 -0.66 -7.89 11.91
N PHE A 62 0.06 -8.81 11.26
CA PHE A 62 0.88 -8.49 10.10
C PHE A 62 0.01 -8.39 8.84
N PRO A 63 0.04 -7.25 8.14
CA PRO A 63 -0.85 -7.02 7.01
C PRO A 63 -0.46 -7.89 5.80
N GLN A 64 -1.46 -8.16 4.96
CA GLN A 64 -1.27 -8.70 3.63
C GLN A 64 -0.61 -7.65 2.73
N LEU A 65 0.34 -8.08 1.91
CA LEU A 65 1.06 -7.26 0.93
C LEU A 65 0.76 -7.65 -0.52
N ALA A 66 0.45 -8.92 -0.78
CA ALA A 66 0.21 -9.41 -2.13
C ALA A 66 -0.97 -8.72 -2.80
N GLY A 67 -0.75 -8.26 -4.03
CA GLY A 67 -1.73 -7.54 -4.85
C GLY A 67 -1.99 -6.09 -4.41
N ILE A 68 -1.31 -5.59 -3.37
CA ILE A 68 -1.39 -4.17 -3.00
C ILE A 68 -0.51 -3.36 -3.96
N GLY A 69 -1.02 -2.24 -4.45
CA GLY A 69 -0.34 -1.42 -5.46
C GLY A 69 1.09 -1.01 -5.10
N ALA A 70 2.00 -1.11 -6.07
CA ALA A 70 3.43 -0.88 -5.87
C ALA A 70 3.72 0.53 -5.34
N LYS A 71 3.08 1.56 -5.90
CA LYS A 71 3.25 2.94 -5.44
C LYS A 71 2.89 3.11 -3.96
N TYR A 72 1.73 2.61 -3.54
CA TYR A 72 1.33 2.64 -2.14
C TYR A 72 2.34 1.93 -1.24
N LEU A 73 2.82 0.74 -1.63
CA LEU A 73 3.80 -0.02 -0.86
C LEU A 73 5.15 0.70 -0.75
N THR A 74 5.64 1.30 -1.83
CA THR A 74 6.85 2.12 -1.84
C THR A 74 6.71 3.29 -0.88
N GLU A 75 5.64 4.08 -1.01
CA GLU A 75 5.36 5.22 -0.12
C GLU A 75 5.27 4.79 1.35
N GLN A 76 4.72 3.59 1.61
CA GLN A 76 4.63 3.06 2.97
C GLN A 76 6.00 2.69 3.55
N LEU A 77 6.86 2.06 2.75
CA LEU A 77 8.23 1.71 3.16
C LEU A 77 9.05 2.98 3.39
N GLU A 78 9.01 3.94 2.47
CA GLU A 78 9.68 5.23 2.59
C GLU A 78 9.24 5.99 3.84
N ALA A 79 7.92 6.06 4.09
CA ALA A 79 7.38 6.75 5.25
C ALA A 79 7.80 6.10 6.58
N MET A 80 7.92 4.76 6.63
CA MET A 80 8.43 4.06 7.81
C MET A 80 9.94 4.21 7.95
N ALA A 81 10.67 4.26 6.83
CA ALA A 81 12.11 4.45 6.81
C ALA A 81 12.51 5.84 7.31
N ASN A 82 11.81 6.89 6.86
CA ASN A 82 12.06 8.26 7.28
C ASN A 82 11.37 8.64 8.61
N GLY A 83 10.61 7.73 9.22
CA GLY A 83 9.96 7.91 10.51
C GLY A 83 8.66 8.73 10.48
N SER A 84 8.23 9.25 9.32
CA SER A 84 6.95 9.97 9.20
C SER A 84 5.73 9.07 9.43
N ARG A 85 5.86 7.76 9.16
CA ARG A 85 4.92 6.73 9.60
C ARG A 85 5.52 5.95 10.76
N VAL A 86 4.94 6.09 11.94
CA VAL A 86 5.34 5.35 13.13
C VAL A 86 4.95 3.88 12.97
N SER A 87 5.95 2.99 13.06
CA SER A 87 5.73 1.54 13.09
C SER A 87 6.82 0.88 13.95
N PRO A 88 6.51 0.47 15.19
CA PRO A 88 7.50 -0.10 16.10
C PRO A 88 8.20 -1.35 15.54
N VAL A 89 7.48 -2.14 14.73
CA VAL A 89 7.98 -3.40 14.17
C VAL A 89 8.70 -3.16 12.83
N MET A 90 8.10 -2.39 11.92
CA MET A 90 8.60 -2.29 10.53
C MET A 90 9.61 -1.17 10.30
N ALA A 91 9.73 -0.18 11.19
CA ALA A 91 10.62 0.96 10.96
C ALA A 91 12.10 0.57 10.84
N ALA A 92 12.56 -0.46 11.56
CA ALA A 92 13.94 -0.95 11.45
C ALA A 92 14.17 -1.63 10.08
N THR A 93 13.29 -2.55 9.70
CA THR A 93 13.31 -3.23 8.39
C THR A 93 13.27 -2.23 7.24
N ALA A 94 12.39 -1.24 7.30
CA ALA A 94 12.26 -0.22 6.27
C ALA A 94 13.52 0.65 6.12
N ARG A 95 14.15 1.04 7.25
CA ARG A 95 15.40 1.83 7.26
C ARG A 95 16.61 1.09 6.72
N ALA A 96 16.64 -0.23 6.85
CA ALA A 96 17.73 -1.04 6.34
C ALA A 96 17.74 -1.11 4.81
N LEU A 97 16.58 -0.97 4.15
CA LEU A 97 16.48 -0.97 2.70
C LEU A 97 16.80 0.41 2.12
N ASN A 98 17.56 0.45 1.01
CA ASN A 98 17.73 1.67 0.22
C ASN A 98 16.49 1.92 -0.69
N PRO A 99 16.34 3.10 -1.29
CA PRO A 99 15.16 3.43 -2.10
C PRO A 99 14.91 2.47 -3.28
N ALA A 100 15.97 2.01 -3.96
CA ALA A 100 15.82 1.06 -5.07
C ALA A 100 15.32 -0.31 -4.57
N GLN A 101 15.79 -0.76 -3.41
CA GLN A 101 15.33 -1.99 -2.77
C GLN A 101 13.88 -1.89 -2.29
N GLN A 102 13.48 -0.75 -1.73
CA GLN A 102 12.08 -0.49 -1.33
C GLN A 102 11.14 -0.55 -2.53
N ALA A 103 11.51 0.09 -3.65
CA ALA A 103 10.76 0.00 -4.89
C ALA A 103 10.69 -1.43 -5.44
N ALA A 104 11.79 -2.18 -5.39
CA ALA A 104 11.83 -3.56 -5.89
C ALA A 104 10.89 -4.49 -5.12
N VAL A 105 10.92 -4.47 -3.77
CA VAL A 105 10.03 -5.30 -2.96
C VAL A 105 8.56 -4.90 -3.11
N ALA A 106 8.30 -3.60 -3.28
CA ALA A 106 6.96 -3.09 -3.53
C ALA A 106 6.41 -3.59 -4.88
N GLN A 107 7.23 -3.54 -5.94
CA GLN A 107 6.86 -4.09 -7.25
C GLN A 107 6.64 -5.60 -7.20
N TYR A 108 7.51 -6.33 -6.50
CA TYR A 108 7.36 -7.77 -6.31
C TYR A 108 6.02 -8.12 -5.65
N TYR A 109 5.70 -7.56 -4.48
CA TYR A 109 4.43 -7.87 -3.79
C TYR A 109 3.19 -7.40 -4.57
N ALA A 110 3.28 -6.27 -5.27
CA ALA A 110 2.20 -5.79 -6.15
C ALA A 110 1.94 -6.74 -7.33
N SER A 111 2.97 -7.44 -7.81
CA SER A 111 2.85 -8.41 -8.91
C SER A 111 2.26 -9.75 -8.48
N LEU A 112 2.25 -10.05 -7.18
CA LEU A 112 1.67 -11.30 -6.67
C LEU A 112 0.14 -11.25 -6.78
N PRO A 113 -0.51 -12.37 -7.12
CA PRO A 113 -1.97 -12.43 -7.12
C PRO A 113 -2.50 -12.20 -5.69
N SER A 114 -3.67 -11.56 -5.60
CA SER A 114 -4.38 -11.49 -4.32
C SER A 114 -4.64 -12.92 -3.82
N PRO A 115 -4.36 -13.23 -2.53
CA PRO A 115 -4.72 -14.50 -1.91
C PRO A 115 -6.25 -14.67 -1.75
N LEU A 116 -7.04 -13.64 -2.03
CA LEU A 116 -8.49 -13.62 -1.85
C LEU A 116 -9.23 -13.71 -3.19
N ASN A 117 -10.44 -14.28 -3.18
CA ASN A 117 -11.32 -14.26 -4.33
C ASN A 117 -12.00 -12.89 -4.44
N ILE A 118 -11.45 -12.03 -5.30
CA ILE A 118 -11.92 -10.64 -5.48
C ILE A 118 -13.34 -10.54 -6.05
N ASP A 119 -13.79 -11.50 -6.85
CA ASP A 119 -15.15 -11.50 -7.40
C ASP A 119 -16.19 -11.77 -6.30
N ARG A 120 -15.91 -12.74 -5.41
CA ARG A 120 -16.75 -13.00 -4.23
C ARG A 120 -16.77 -11.80 -3.29
N LEU A 121 -15.62 -11.17 -3.08
CA LEU A 121 -15.54 -9.95 -2.27
C LEU A 121 -16.37 -8.82 -2.88
N ALA A 122 -16.23 -8.56 -4.18
CA ALA A 122 -16.99 -7.53 -4.88
C ALA A 122 -18.51 -7.77 -4.77
N ALA A 123 -18.96 -9.02 -4.87
CA ALA A 123 -20.36 -9.39 -4.71
C ALA A 123 -20.94 -9.07 -3.31
N THR A 124 -20.11 -9.00 -2.27
CA THR A 124 -20.57 -8.59 -0.92
C THR A 124 -21.04 -7.14 -0.87
N ALA A 125 -20.53 -6.26 -1.75
CA ALA A 125 -20.93 -4.85 -1.80
C ALA A 125 -22.38 -4.66 -2.23
N MET A 126 -22.96 -5.64 -2.92
CA MET A 126 -24.35 -5.61 -3.40
C MET A 126 -25.34 -6.18 -2.38
N HIS A 127 -24.86 -6.83 -1.32
CA HIS A 127 -25.74 -7.44 -0.32
C HIS A 127 -26.37 -6.36 0.59
N PRO A 128 -27.66 -6.51 0.95
CA PRO A 128 -28.32 -5.60 1.89
C PRO A 128 -27.61 -5.59 3.24
N VAL A 129 -27.32 -4.39 3.76
CA VAL A 129 -26.76 -4.18 5.09
C VAL A 129 -27.82 -3.58 6.01
N GLN A 130 -27.83 -4.00 7.27
CA GLN A 130 -28.72 -3.44 8.29
C GLN A 130 -28.02 -2.27 9.00
N PRO A 131 -28.73 -1.17 9.35
CA PRO A 131 -28.14 -0.06 10.10
C PRO A 131 -27.51 -0.47 11.45
N ALA A 132 -27.99 -1.56 12.05
CA ALA A 132 -27.44 -2.11 13.29
C ALA A 132 -26.04 -2.73 13.12
N ASP A 133 -25.62 -3.10 11.91
CA ASP A 133 -24.26 -3.52 11.60
C ASP A 133 -23.42 -2.30 11.24
N THR A 134 -22.88 -1.63 12.28
CA THR A 134 -22.11 -0.40 12.11
C THR A 134 -20.93 -0.55 11.14
N GLY A 135 -20.24 -1.69 11.16
CA GLY A 135 -19.07 -1.93 10.32
C GLY A 135 -19.46 -2.03 8.85
N ALA A 136 -20.45 -2.88 8.54
CA ALA A 136 -20.96 -3.03 7.17
C ALA A 136 -21.63 -1.74 6.67
N TRP A 137 -22.33 -1.02 7.55
CA TRP A 137 -22.97 0.25 7.24
C TRP A 137 -21.94 1.32 6.86
N LEU A 138 -20.89 1.52 7.66
CA LEU A 138 -19.82 2.46 7.32
C LEU A 138 -19.11 2.09 6.02
N ALA A 139 -18.82 0.79 5.82
CA ALA A 139 -18.12 0.32 4.64
C ALA A 139 -18.89 0.58 3.34
N THR A 140 -20.23 0.41 3.36
CA THR A 140 -21.07 0.40 2.15
C THR A 140 -21.96 1.64 1.98
N ARG A 141 -22.29 2.34 3.08
CA ARG A 141 -23.17 3.52 3.09
C ARG A 141 -22.48 4.78 3.61
N GLY A 142 -21.51 4.62 4.51
CA GLY A 142 -20.83 5.73 5.16
C GLY A 142 -21.65 6.34 6.31
N ALA A 143 -21.14 7.44 6.85
CA ALA A 143 -21.78 8.26 7.88
C ALA A 143 -21.83 9.72 7.39
N TRP A 144 -22.85 10.04 6.58
CA TRP A 144 -22.98 11.33 5.92
C TRP A 144 -23.27 12.49 6.89
N ASP A 145 -23.90 12.19 8.03
CA ASP A 145 -24.05 13.13 9.15
C ASP A 145 -22.69 13.61 9.69
N LYS A 146 -21.64 12.80 9.52
CA LYS A 146 -20.25 13.11 9.86
C LYS A 146 -19.39 13.42 8.65
N ASN A 147 -19.96 13.61 7.46
CA ASN A 147 -19.21 13.77 6.21
C ASN A 147 -18.19 12.65 5.96
N VAL A 148 -18.52 11.41 6.32
CA VAL A 148 -17.72 10.22 6.03
C VAL A 148 -18.39 9.46 4.88
N PRO A 149 -17.84 9.51 3.65
CA PRO A 149 -18.36 8.69 2.55
C PRO A 149 -18.18 7.20 2.85
N ALA A 150 -18.98 6.35 2.20
CA ALA A 150 -18.77 4.91 2.27
C ALA A 150 -17.34 4.54 1.84
N CYS A 151 -16.66 3.71 2.65
CA CYS A 151 -15.28 3.31 2.41
C CYS A 151 -15.07 2.67 1.03
N ASN A 152 -16.03 1.86 0.59
CA ASN A 152 -16.01 1.18 -0.71
C ASN A 152 -16.06 2.14 -1.92
N GLN A 153 -16.44 3.40 -1.74
CA GLN A 153 -16.40 4.38 -2.85
C GLN A 153 -14.97 4.70 -3.30
N CYS A 154 -13.99 4.58 -2.39
CA CYS A 154 -12.58 4.76 -2.72
C CYS A 154 -11.82 3.44 -2.75
N HIS A 155 -12.12 2.53 -1.81
CA HIS A 155 -11.43 1.24 -1.67
C HIS A 155 -12.04 0.11 -2.52
N GLY A 156 -12.93 0.43 -3.45
CA GLY A 156 -13.55 -0.51 -4.37
C GLY A 156 -14.68 -1.36 -3.76
N PRO A 157 -15.46 -2.05 -4.60
CA PRO A 157 -16.55 -2.90 -4.14
C PRO A 157 -16.00 -4.03 -3.26
N GLY A 158 -16.52 -4.14 -2.04
CA GLY A 158 -16.05 -5.14 -1.07
C GLY A 158 -14.65 -4.87 -0.55
N GLY A 159 -14.13 -3.65 -0.68
CA GLY A 159 -12.80 -3.29 -0.17
C GLY A 159 -11.64 -3.97 -0.90
N ILE A 160 -11.81 -4.33 -2.17
CA ILE A 160 -10.80 -5.03 -2.98
C ILE A 160 -9.60 -4.16 -3.39
N GLY A 161 -9.67 -2.84 -3.16
CA GLY A 161 -8.68 -1.87 -3.62
C GLY A 161 -8.90 -1.44 -5.07
N VAL A 162 -8.30 -0.30 -5.44
CA VAL A 162 -8.37 0.25 -6.80
C VAL A 162 -7.01 0.81 -7.21
N GLY A 163 -6.39 0.15 -8.18
CA GLY A 163 -5.12 0.58 -8.77
C GLY A 163 -4.00 0.75 -7.75
N GLU A 164 -3.18 1.78 -7.95
CA GLU A 164 -1.95 1.96 -7.17
C GLU A 164 -2.12 2.75 -5.86
N ASN A 165 -3.20 3.50 -5.71
CA ASN A 165 -3.35 4.51 -4.64
C ASN A 165 -4.35 4.11 -3.55
N PHE A 166 -5.35 3.29 -3.88
CA PHE A 166 -6.39 2.88 -2.93
C PHE A 166 -6.19 1.40 -2.57
N PRO A 167 -5.50 1.10 -1.46
CA PRO A 167 -5.15 -0.27 -1.11
C PRO A 167 -6.40 -1.08 -0.76
N ALA A 168 -6.31 -2.40 -0.93
CA ALA A 168 -7.32 -3.33 -0.46
C ALA A 168 -7.43 -3.29 1.08
N LEU A 169 -8.67 -3.37 1.57
CA LEU A 169 -9.02 -3.45 2.98
C LEU A 169 -9.50 -4.85 3.37
N ALA A 170 -10.18 -5.54 2.45
CA ALA A 170 -10.72 -6.88 2.71
C ALA A 170 -9.62 -7.86 3.10
N GLY A 171 -9.88 -8.63 4.15
CA GLY A 171 -8.96 -9.63 4.68
C GLY A 171 -7.74 -9.07 5.41
N GLN A 172 -7.56 -7.75 5.47
CA GLN A 172 -6.51 -7.16 6.31
C GLN A 172 -6.84 -7.41 7.80
N PRO A 173 -5.82 -7.59 8.65
CA PRO A 173 -6.06 -7.82 10.08
C PRO A 173 -6.82 -6.65 10.71
N ALA A 174 -7.84 -6.94 11.52
CA ALA A 174 -8.65 -5.89 12.17
C ALA A 174 -7.78 -4.93 13.00
N ALA A 175 -6.84 -5.47 13.79
CA ALA A 175 -5.90 -4.69 14.57
C ALA A 175 -5.02 -3.78 13.68
N TYR A 176 -4.64 -4.24 12.49
CA TYR A 176 -3.87 -3.44 11.55
C TYR A 176 -4.69 -2.26 11.04
N ILE A 177 -5.91 -2.50 10.52
CA ILE A 177 -6.80 -1.44 10.01
C ILE A 177 -7.10 -0.41 11.11
N ALA A 178 -7.47 -0.89 12.30
CA ALA A 178 -7.81 -0.03 13.42
C ALA A 178 -6.61 0.81 13.87
N GLY A 179 -5.42 0.20 13.91
CA GLY A 179 -4.16 0.90 14.17
C GLY A 179 -3.86 1.98 13.12
N GLN A 180 -4.15 1.73 11.83
CA GLN A 180 -3.93 2.72 10.77
C GLN A 180 -4.85 3.93 10.92
N LEU A 181 -6.16 3.70 11.17
CA LEU A 181 -7.14 4.76 11.38
C LEU A 181 -6.76 5.62 12.59
N ARG A 182 -6.39 4.97 13.71
CA ARG A 182 -5.92 5.68 14.91
C ARG A 182 -4.62 6.45 14.68
N ALA A 183 -3.67 5.89 13.93
CA ALA A 183 -2.42 6.56 13.61
C ALA A 183 -2.64 7.86 12.81
N TRP A 184 -3.56 7.87 11.84
CA TRP A 184 -3.93 9.12 11.16
C TRP A 184 -4.60 10.12 12.09
N ARG A 185 -5.52 9.67 12.97
CA ARG A 185 -6.16 10.54 13.97
C ARG A 185 -5.14 11.17 14.93
N GLN A 186 -4.03 10.50 15.19
CA GLN A 186 -2.95 10.94 16.08
C GLN A 186 -1.80 11.65 15.35
N GLY A 187 -1.88 11.83 14.02
CA GLY A 187 -0.79 12.41 13.23
C GLY A 187 0.48 11.56 13.15
N GLN A 188 0.40 10.27 13.50
CA GLN A 188 1.52 9.31 13.48
C GLN A 188 1.71 8.61 12.12
N ARG A 189 0.90 9.00 11.13
CA ARG A 189 1.00 8.52 9.75
C ARG A 189 0.81 9.70 8.82
N PRO A 190 1.63 9.83 7.75
CA PRO A 190 1.52 10.96 6.84
C PRO A 190 0.13 11.00 6.20
N PRO A 191 -0.36 12.20 5.88
CA PRO A 191 -1.73 12.37 5.37
C PRO A 191 -1.95 11.75 3.99
N GLY A 192 -0.88 11.52 3.23
CA GLY A 192 -0.96 11.11 1.84
C GLY A 192 -1.56 12.20 0.95
N PRO A 193 -1.79 11.90 -0.34
CA PRO A 193 -2.40 12.84 -1.28
C PRO A 193 -3.77 13.30 -0.76
N LEU A 194 -4.00 14.63 -0.81
CA LEU A 194 -5.27 15.28 -0.44
C LEU A 194 -5.74 15.06 1.01
N ALA A 195 -4.92 14.45 1.88
CA ALA A 195 -5.24 14.19 3.29
C ALA A 195 -6.57 13.44 3.51
N LEU A 196 -6.95 12.56 2.57
CA LEU A 196 -8.25 11.88 2.57
C LEU A 196 -8.47 11.04 3.84
N MET A 197 -7.51 10.17 4.17
CA MET A 197 -7.67 9.24 5.29
C MET A 197 -7.63 9.92 6.67
N PRO A 198 -6.78 10.92 6.95
CA PRO A 198 -6.92 11.75 8.16
C PRO A 198 -8.30 12.42 8.28
N ALA A 199 -8.83 12.96 7.18
CA ALA A 199 -10.15 13.60 7.18
C ALA A 199 -11.29 12.62 7.50
N VAL A 200 -11.17 11.35 7.08
CA VAL A 200 -12.10 10.28 7.46
C VAL A 200 -11.88 9.85 8.91
N ALA A 201 -10.64 9.50 9.27
CA ALA A 201 -10.32 8.87 10.55
C ALA A 201 -10.60 9.76 11.77
N THR A 202 -10.43 11.08 11.63
CA THR A 202 -10.71 12.05 12.70
C THR A 202 -12.20 12.21 13.02
N ARG A 203 -13.09 11.71 12.15
CA ARG A 203 -14.55 11.79 12.31
C ARG A 203 -15.17 10.49 12.81
N LEU A 204 -14.38 9.44 12.97
CA LEU A 204 -14.81 8.15 13.49
C LEU A 204 -14.52 8.03 14.98
N THR A 205 -15.50 7.53 15.72
CA THR A 205 -15.34 7.07 17.11
C THR A 205 -14.50 5.78 17.16
N ASP A 206 -13.99 5.42 18.34
CA ASP A 206 -13.26 4.16 18.49
C ASP A 206 -14.12 2.93 18.19
N ALA A 207 -15.39 2.94 18.61
CA ALA A 207 -16.32 1.86 18.31
C ALA A 207 -16.56 1.70 16.80
N GLU A 208 -16.65 2.81 16.06
CA GLU A 208 -16.79 2.79 14.60
C GLU A 208 -15.52 2.29 13.90
N ILE A 209 -14.34 2.73 14.37
CA ILE A 209 -13.05 2.23 13.88
C ILE A 209 -12.96 0.71 14.09
N ASP A 210 -13.27 0.22 15.28
CA ASP A 210 -13.20 -1.20 15.58
C ASP A 210 -14.23 -2.00 14.77
N ALA A 211 -15.46 -1.48 14.63
CA ALA A 211 -16.51 -2.13 13.85
C ALA A 211 -16.16 -2.25 12.36
N VAL A 212 -15.70 -1.17 11.71
CA VAL A 212 -15.32 -1.22 10.28
C VAL A 212 -14.06 -2.07 10.06
N SER A 213 -13.14 -2.09 11.02
CA SER A 213 -11.95 -2.93 10.97
C SER A 213 -12.31 -4.41 11.08
N ALA A 214 -13.21 -4.77 12.00
CA ALA A 214 -13.71 -6.13 12.14
C ALA A 214 -14.49 -6.59 10.90
N TYR A 215 -15.30 -5.71 10.32
CA TYR A 215 -16.02 -5.97 9.08
C TYR A 215 -15.07 -6.38 7.95
N TYR A 216 -14.05 -5.57 7.63
CA TYR A 216 -13.12 -5.87 6.54
C TYR A 216 -12.27 -7.11 6.81
N ALA A 217 -11.85 -7.33 8.06
CA ALA A 217 -11.11 -8.53 8.45
C ALA A 217 -11.95 -9.82 8.27
N GLY A 218 -13.24 -9.77 8.59
CA GLY A 218 -14.17 -10.90 8.46
C GLY A 218 -14.74 -11.11 7.06
N LEU A 219 -14.59 -10.12 6.17
CA LEU A 219 -15.25 -10.10 4.87
C LEU A 219 -14.94 -11.30 3.96
N PRO A 220 -13.71 -11.84 3.89
CA PRO A 220 -13.44 -13.03 3.08
C PRO A 220 -14.28 -14.24 3.50
N LYS A 221 -14.39 -14.49 4.81
CA LYS A 221 -15.23 -15.56 5.35
C LYS A 221 -16.70 -15.33 5.03
N ALA A 222 -17.18 -14.09 5.15
CA ALA A 222 -18.55 -13.74 4.79
C ALA A 222 -18.82 -13.99 3.29
N ALA A 223 -17.88 -13.61 2.42
CA ALA A 223 -17.98 -13.80 0.98
C ALA A 223 -18.07 -15.28 0.58
N ASP A 224 -17.27 -16.14 1.22
CA ASP A 224 -17.34 -17.59 0.99
C ASP A 224 -18.66 -18.19 1.47
N LEU A 225 -19.18 -17.74 2.62
CA LEU A 225 -20.48 -18.16 3.12
C LEU A 225 -21.62 -17.75 2.19
N LEU A 226 -21.61 -16.54 1.66
CA LEU A 226 -22.62 -16.06 0.70
C LEU A 226 -22.58 -16.86 -0.59
N ALA A 227 -21.38 -17.12 -1.13
CA ALA A 227 -21.21 -17.94 -2.33
C ALA A 227 -21.74 -19.37 -2.15
N SER A 228 -21.53 -19.97 -0.96
CA SER A 228 -22.03 -21.32 -0.66
C SER A 228 -23.56 -21.39 -0.51
N GLN A 229 -24.21 -20.30 -0.12
CA GLN A 229 -25.66 -20.22 0.04
C GLN A 229 -26.38 -20.06 -1.30
N GLY A 230 -25.81 -19.26 -2.23
CA GLY A 230 -26.35 -19.10 -3.58
C GLY A 230 -26.17 -20.32 -4.49
N ALA A 231 -25.33 -21.28 -4.09
CA ALA A 231 -25.08 -22.53 -4.82
C ALA A 231 -25.97 -23.72 -4.37
N ARG A 232 -26.86 -23.52 -3.38
CA ARG A 232 -27.83 -24.54 -2.97
C ARG A 232 -29.01 -24.56 -3.96
N PRO A 233 -29.34 -25.72 -4.55
CA PRO A 233 -30.41 -25.85 -5.54
C PRO A 233 -31.80 -25.58 -4.96
#